data_AF-A0A968P2J9-F1
#
_entry.id   AF-A0A968P2J9-F1
#
_cell.length_a   1.000
_cell.length_b   1.000
_cell.length_c   1.000
_cell.angle_alpha   90.00
_cell.angle_beta   90.00
_cell.angle_gamma   90.00
#
_symmetry.space_group_name_H-M   'P 1'
#
loop_
_entity.id
_entity.type
_entity.pdbx_description
1 polymer ?
#
loop_
_entity_poly.entity_id
_entity_poly.type
_entity_poly.pdbx_seq_one_letter_code
_entity_poly.pdbx_strand_id
1 'polypeptide(L)'
;MRKTGNKPGYENIAQWVRTPLYRLRLQLLGYKQHPVDLMVGTGGNLRALGKLCFRLGLSRSRNRFQRQHLEALTERLFRLGLQQRMKRFQLRKDRADVILPAAVVTLEMMRIFEIHEIVVPNVGLKNGLFWDAVEKNSKGRKKRGRRV
;
A
#
# COMPACT_ATOMS: atom_id res chain seq x y z
N MET A 1 -28.68 -1.38 -20.56
CA MET A 1 -28.85 -1.52 -19.10
C MET A 1 -27.49 -1.80 -18.46
N ARG A 2 -26.85 -0.81 -17.82
CA ARG A 2 -25.60 -1.02 -17.08
C ARG A 2 -25.95 -1.68 -15.75
N LYS A 3 -25.45 -2.90 -15.51
CA LYS A 3 -25.58 -3.58 -14.21
C LYS A 3 -25.08 -2.62 -13.14
N THR A 4 -25.96 -2.19 -12.23
CA THR A 4 -25.59 -1.58 -10.96
C THR A 4 -24.83 -2.65 -10.18
N GLY A 5 -23.52 -2.73 -10.40
CA GLY A 5 -22.63 -3.63 -9.68
C GLY A 5 -22.83 -3.39 -8.19
N ASN A 6 -23.15 -4.46 -7.46
CA ASN A 6 -23.38 -4.41 -6.03
C ASN A 6 -22.21 -3.67 -5.36
N LYS A 7 -22.49 -2.56 -4.67
CA LYS A 7 -21.46 -1.73 -4.08
C LYS A 7 -20.70 -2.57 -3.03
N PRO A 8 -19.36 -2.49 -2.97
CA PRO A 8 -18.60 -3.24 -1.98
C PRO A 8 -19.02 -2.86 -0.56
N GLY A 9 -18.94 -3.80 0.40
CA GLY A 9 -19.47 -3.57 1.74
C GLY A 9 -18.84 -2.37 2.48
N TYR A 10 -17.60 -2.03 2.12
CA TYR A 10 -16.83 -0.92 2.69
C TYR A 10 -17.01 0.44 1.98
N GLU A 11 -18.02 0.58 1.11
CA GLU A 11 -18.24 1.79 0.30
C GLU A 11 -18.35 3.07 1.15
N ASN A 12 -19.01 3.00 2.31
CA ASN A 12 -19.13 4.14 3.22
C ASN A 12 -17.76 4.65 3.68
N ILE A 13 -16.81 3.75 3.96
CA ILE A 13 -15.45 4.10 4.37
C ILE A 13 -14.66 4.63 3.17
N ALA A 14 -14.83 4.02 2.01
CA ALA A 14 -14.16 4.43 0.78
C ALA A 14 -14.50 5.89 0.40
N GLN A 15 -15.76 6.32 0.60
CA GLN A 15 -16.19 7.69 0.30
C GLN A 15 -15.36 8.76 1.04
N TRP A 16 -15.01 8.54 2.31
CA TRP A 16 -14.18 9.49 3.09
C TRP A 16 -12.76 9.62 2.54
N VAL A 17 -12.25 8.58 1.88
CA VAL A 17 -10.88 8.53 1.37
C VAL A 17 -10.81 9.06 -0.08
N ARG A 18 -11.89 8.95 -0.86
CA ARG A 18 -11.89 9.35 -2.27
C ARG A 18 -11.58 10.83 -2.47
N THR A 19 -12.23 11.73 -1.74
CA THR A 19 -12.04 13.18 -1.90
C THR A 19 -10.57 13.61 -1.76
N PRO A 20 -9.84 13.27 -0.68
CA PRO A 20 -8.43 13.63 -0.57
C PRO A 20 -7.56 12.96 -1.65
N LEU A 21 -7.88 11.74 -2.07
CA LEU A 21 -7.14 11.05 -3.13
C LEU A 21 -7.37 11.66 -4.53
N TYR A 22 -8.58 12.11 -4.85
CA TYR A 22 -8.85 12.85 -6.09
C TYR A 22 -8.08 14.16 -6.11
N ARG A 23 -8.06 14.89 -4.99
CA ARG A 23 -7.25 16.11 -4.86
C ARG A 23 -5.77 15.82 -5.13
N LEU A 24 -5.24 14.73 -4.56
CA LEU A 24 -3.87 14.30 -4.82
C LEU A 24 -3.64 13.95 -6.30
N ARG A 25 -4.56 13.23 -6.96
CA ARG A 25 -4.47 12.92 -8.40
C ARG A 25 -4.39 14.21 -9.22
N LEU A 26 -5.25 15.20 -8.95
CA LEU A 26 -5.24 16.48 -9.67
C LEU A 26 -3.94 17.26 -9.45
N GLN A 27 -3.42 17.28 -8.22
CA GLN A 27 -2.14 17.92 -7.92
C GLN A 27 -0.98 17.26 -8.69
N LEU A 28 -0.97 15.93 -8.78
CA LEU A 28 0.06 15.20 -9.51
C LEU A 28 -0.02 15.41 -11.02
N LEU A 29 -1.23 15.43 -11.59
CA LEU A 29 -1.46 15.76 -13.00
C LEU A 29 -1.00 17.19 -13.34
N GLY A 30 -1.15 18.14 -12.40
CA GLY A 30 -0.64 19.50 -12.55
C GLY A 30 0.88 19.62 -12.42
N TYR A 31 1.54 18.67 -11.74
CA TYR A 31 2.98 18.75 -11.42
C TYR A 31 3.87 18.08 -12.48
N LYS A 32 3.40 16.99 -13.09
CA LYS A 32 4.12 16.28 -14.16
C LYS A 32 3.09 15.77 -15.16
N GLN A 33 3.21 16.17 -16.42
CA GLN A 33 2.38 15.69 -17.54
C GLN A 33 2.57 14.18 -17.85
N HIS A 34 3.07 13.39 -16.90
CA HIS A 34 3.33 11.97 -17.06
C HIS A 34 2.30 11.15 -16.27
N PRO A 35 1.74 10.10 -16.89
CA PRO A 35 0.86 9.19 -16.19
C PRO A 35 1.59 8.50 -15.03
N VAL A 36 0.83 8.15 -13.99
CA VAL A 36 1.34 7.30 -12.90
C VAL A 36 1.13 5.86 -13.32
N ASP A 37 2.20 5.16 -13.65
CA ASP A 37 2.12 3.78 -14.18
C ASP A 37 2.52 2.70 -13.15
N LEU A 38 3.15 3.12 -12.05
CA LEU A 38 3.69 2.20 -11.04
C LEU A 38 3.32 2.64 -9.62
N MET A 39 2.79 1.70 -8.85
CA MET A 39 2.59 1.86 -7.41
C MET A 39 3.58 1.00 -6.62
N VAL A 40 4.37 1.66 -5.77
CA VAL A 40 5.28 1.00 -4.82
C VAL A 40 4.80 1.31 -3.40
N GLY A 41 4.33 0.29 -2.69
CA GLY A 41 3.85 0.40 -1.33
C GLY A 41 4.92 0.00 -0.33
N THR A 42 5.28 0.90 0.59
CA THR A 42 6.22 0.57 1.69
C THR A 42 5.53 0.59 3.04
N GLY A 43 6.22 0.11 4.08
CA GLY A 43 5.73 0.11 5.45
C GLY A 43 4.99 -1.16 5.89
N GLY A 44 4.61 -1.17 7.17
CA GLY A 44 4.12 -2.38 7.83
C GLY A 44 2.78 -2.89 7.30
N ASN A 45 1.86 -1.99 6.95
CA ASN A 45 0.52 -2.36 6.48
C ASN A 45 0.55 -3.00 5.10
N LEU A 46 1.25 -2.40 4.14
CA LEU A 46 1.42 -2.96 2.80
C LEU A 46 2.09 -4.34 2.86
N ARG A 47 3.10 -4.49 3.73
CA ARG A 47 3.74 -5.79 3.98
C ARG A 47 2.78 -6.82 4.56
N ALA A 48 1.88 -6.42 5.45
CA ALA A 48 0.87 -7.31 6.02
C ALA A 48 -0.16 -7.72 4.96
N LEU A 49 -0.65 -6.78 4.14
CA LEU A 49 -1.56 -7.07 3.04
C LEU A 49 -0.96 -8.06 2.04
N GLY A 50 0.27 -7.82 1.58
CA GLY A 50 0.98 -8.74 0.68
C GLY A 50 1.18 -10.14 1.27
N LYS A 51 1.54 -10.23 2.57
CA LYS A 51 1.63 -11.50 3.29
C LYS A 51 0.27 -12.21 3.38
N LEU A 52 -0.82 -11.49 3.63
CA LEU A 52 -2.16 -12.08 3.69
C LEU A 52 -2.64 -12.55 2.32
N CYS A 53 -2.46 -11.76 1.27
CA CYS A 53 -2.76 -12.17 -0.11
C CYS A 53 -2.03 -13.47 -0.46
N PHE A 54 -0.75 -13.58 -0.12
CA PHE A 54 0.02 -14.81 -0.35
C PHE A 54 -0.47 -15.99 0.48
N ARG A 55 -0.61 -15.83 1.81
CA ARG A 55 -1.05 -16.90 2.73
C ARG A 55 -2.43 -17.46 2.39
N LEU A 56 -3.31 -16.62 1.85
CA LEU A 56 -4.67 -17.00 1.47
C LEU A 56 -4.78 -17.53 0.03
N GLY A 57 -3.65 -17.71 -0.66
CA GLY A 57 -3.61 -18.18 -2.04
C GLY A 57 -4.16 -17.19 -3.07
N LEU A 58 -4.40 -15.93 -2.68
CA LEU A 58 -4.89 -14.88 -3.59
C LEU A 58 -3.77 -14.39 -4.51
N SER A 59 -2.53 -14.36 -4.05
CA SER A 59 -1.35 -13.98 -4.84
C SER A 59 -0.27 -15.05 -4.76
N ARG A 60 0.50 -15.22 -5.84
CA ARG A 60 1.71 -16.05 -5.87
C ARG A 60 2.91 -15.38 -5.21
N SER A 61 2.82 -14.10 -4.86
CA SER A 61 3.91 -13.33 -4.24
C SER A 61 3.45 -12.51 -3.03
N ARG A 62 4.35 -12.40 -2.05
CA ARG A 62 4.21 -11.52 -0.87
C ARG A 62 4.55 -10.06 -1.17
N ASN A 63 5.34 -9.84 -2.22
CA ASN A 63 5.94 -8.54 -2.55
C ASN A 63 5.33 -7.93 -3.82
N ARG A 64 4.38 -8.61 -4.45
CA ARG A 64 3.68 -8.14 -5.65
C ARG A 64 2.28 -8.74 -5.64
N PHE A 65 1.26 -7.92 -5.83
CA PHE A 65 -0.12 -8.39 -5.96
C PHE A 65 -0.97 -7.42 -6.78
N GLN A 66 -1.99 -7.98 -7.43
CA GLN A 66 -2.92 -7.29 -8.30
C GLN A 66 -4.07 -6.67 -7.49
N ARG A 67 -4.71 -5.64 -8.03
CA ARG A 67 -5.85 -4.94 -7.44
C ARG A 67 -6.97 -5.92 -7.07
N GLN A 68 -7.28 -6.87 -7.95
CA GLN A 68 -8.29 -7.91 -7.70
C GLN A 68 -7.99 -8.78 -6.47
N HIS A 69 -6.71 -9.05 -6.17
CA HIS A 69 -6.32 -9.82 -4.97
C HIS A 69 -6.63 -9.01 -3.71
N LEU A 70 -6.35 -7.70 -3.77
CA LEU A 70 -6.66 -6.78 -2.69
C LEU A 70 -8.18 -6.59 -2.52
N GLU A 71 -8.94 -6.50 -3.61
CA GLU A 71 -10.42 -6.44 -3.56
C GLU A 71 -11.01 -7.66 -2.82
N ALA A 72 -10.57 -8.86 -3.19
CA ALA A 72 -10.98 -10.09 -2.53
C ALA A 72 -10.58 -10.13 -1.05
N LEU A 73 -9.38 -9.64 -0.70
CA LEU A 73 -8.94 -9.56 0.69
C LEU A 73 -9.76 -8.54 1.49
N THR A 74 -10.02 -7.35 0.94
CA THR A 74 -10.77 -6.28 1.60
C THR A 74 -12.20 -6.71 1.90
N GLU A 75 -12.86 -7.40 0.96
CA GLU A 75 -14.18 -8.01 1.17
C GLU A 75 -14.18 -9.02 2.33
N ARG A 76 -13.17 -9.90 2.39
CA ARG A 76 -13.02 -10.86 3.50
C ARG A 76 -12.80 -10.15 4.83
N LEU A 77 -11.97 -9.10 4.86
CA LEU A 77 -11.69 -8.33 6.07
C LEU A 77 -12.95 -7.59 6.56
N PHE A 78 -13.71 -7.00 5.65
CA PHE A 78 -14.89 -6.22 5.96
C PHE A 78 -15.97 -7.05 6.67
N ARG A 79 -16.20 -8.29 6.23
CA ARG A 79 -17.20 -9.21 6.82
C ARG A 79 -16.83 -9.74 8.21
N LEU A 80 -15.62 -9.47 8.69
CA LEU A 80 -15.12 -9.99 9.96
C LEU A 80 -14.96 -8.85 10.97
N GLY A 81 -15.42 -9.08 12.20
CA GLY A 81 -15.12 -8.21 13.33
C GLY A 81 -13.66 -8.30 13.77
N LEU A 82 -13.23 -7.38 14.63
CA LEU A 82 -11.84 -7.28 15.10
C LEU A 82 -11.30 -8.62 15.64
N GLN A 83 -12.03 -9.25 16.57
CA GLN A 83 -11.62 -10.52 17.18
C GLN A 83 -11.54 -11.66 16.16
N GLN A 84 -12.46 -11.68 15.20
CA GLN A 84 -12.45 -12.68 14.13
C GLN A 84 -11.26 -12.48 13.18
N ARG A 85 -10.91 -11.23 12.86
CA ARG A 85 -9.70 -10.93 12.07
C ARG A 85 -8.43 -11.38 12.80
N MET A 86 -8.33 -11.11 14.10
CA MET A 86 -7.20 -11.56 14.93
C MET A 86 -7.04 -13.08 14.86
N LYS A 87 -8.11 -13.83 15.14
CA LYS A 87 -8.09 -15.31 15.13
C LYS A 87 -7.84 -15.87 13.73
N ARG A 88 -8.64 -15.46 12.73
CA ARG A 88 -8.62 -16.05 11.39
C ARG A 88 -7.33 -15.74 10.62
N PHE A 89 -6.79 -14.54 10.77
CA PHE A 89 -5.58 -14.12 10.06
C PHE A 89 -4.31 -14.17 10.91
N GLN A 90 -4.42 -14.59 12.18
CA GLN A 90 -3.32 -14.63 13.16
C GLN A 90 -2.64 -13.25 13.27
N LEU A 91 -3.47 -12.22 13.38
CA LEU A 91 -3.03 -10.83 13.52
C LEU A 91 -3.04 -10.44 15.00
N ARG A 92 -2.00 -9.70 15.42
CA ARG A 92 -2.02 -8.98 16.69
C ARG A 92 -3.14 -7.93 16.66
N LYS A 93 -3.62 -7.52 17.84
CA LYS A 93 -4.73 -6.57 17.99
C LYS A 93 -4.48 -5.25 17.24
N ASP A 94 -3.30 -4.67 17.42
CA ASP A 94 -2.79 -3.44 16.77
C ASP A 94 -2.60 -3.54 15.25
N ARG A 95 -2.75 -4.74 14.68
CA ARG A 95 -2.72 -4.96 13.24
C ARG A 95 -4.11 -5.24 12.71
N ALA A 96 -4.92 -5.99 13.45
CA ALA A 96 -6.28 -6.33 13.06
C ALA A 96 -7.22 -5.12 13.02
N ASP A 97 -6.95 -4.08 13.81
CA ASP A 97 -7.66 -2.80 13.83
C ASP A 97 -7.38 -1.96 12.57
N VAL A 98 -6.12 -1.86 12.14
CA VAL A 98 -5.67 -1.00 11.04
C VAL A 98 -5.62 -1.68 9.68
N ILE A 99 -5.66 -3.02 9.62
CA ILE A 99 -5.50 -3.74 8.35
C ILE A 99 -6.63 -3.46 7.35
N LEU A 100 -7.88 -3.35 7.82
CA LEU A 100 -9.02 -3.04 6.95
C LEU A 100 -8.93 -1.60 6.42
N PRO A 101 -8.76 -0.56 7.25
CA PRO A 101 -8.53 0.80 6.76
C PRO A 101 -7.37 0.88 5.76
N ALA A 102 -6.25 0.21 6.03
CA ALA A 102 -5.12 0.18 5.11
C ALA A 102 -5.47 -0.48 3.77
N ALA A 103 -6.24 -1.57 3.77
CA ALA A 103 -6.70 -2.24 2.56
C ALA A 103 -7.60 -1.33 1.72
N VAL A 104 -8.56 -0.63 2.35
CA VAL A 104 -9.47 0.30 1.69
C VAL A 104 -8.70 1.46 1.06
N VAL A 105 -7.81 2.12 1.82
CA VAL A 105 -7.01 3.25 1.30
C VAL A 105 -6.13 2.83 0.13
N THR A 106 -5.46 1.67 0.25
CA THR A 106 -4.61 1.14 -0.82
C THR A 106 -5.43 0.83 -2.07
N LEU A 107 -6.61 0.24 -1.89
CA LEU A 107 -7.48 -0.11 -3.01
C LEU A 107 -8.05 1.13 -3.71
N GLU A 108 -8.50 2.13 -2.96
CA GLU A 108 -9.00 3.38 -3.55
C GLU A 108 -7.89 4.15 -4.26
N MET A 109 -6.65 4.12 -3.75
CA MET A 109 -5.49 4.64 -4.49
C MET A 109 -5.30 3.89 -5.81
N MET A 110 -5.28 2.55 -5.79
CA MET A 110 -5.14 1.77 -7.03
C MET A 110 -6.25 2.08 -8.04
N ARG A 111 -7.48 2.31 -7.59
CA ARG A 111 -8.61 2.67 -8.46
C ARG A 111 -8.47 4.07 -9.04
N ILE A 112 -8.20 5.06 -8.19
CA ILE A 112 -8.10 6.47 -8.60
C ILE A 112 -6.92 6.69 -9.53
N PHE A 113 -5.80 5.99 -9.32
CA PHE A 113 -4.63 6.09 -10.20
C PHE A 113 -4.63 5.06 -11.34
N GLU A 114 -5.72 4.29 -11.51
CA GLU A 114 -5.85 3.27 -12.57
C GLU A 114 -4.71 2.23 -12.57
N ILE A 115 -4.15 1.96 -11.39
CA ILE A 115 -3.07 0.99 -11.19
C ILE A 115 -3.65 -0.40 -10.93
N HIS A 116 -3.17 -1.37 -11.70
CA HIS A 116 -3.59 -2.77 -11.58
C HIS A 116 -2.70 -3.59 -10.65
N GLU A 117 -1.46 -3.17 -10.42
CA GLU A 117 -0.49 -3.93 -9.62
C GLU A 117 0.28 -3.03 -8.65
N ILE A 118 0.54 -3.55 -7.45
CA ILE A 118 1.41 -2.91 -6.46
C ILE A 118 2.62 -3.77 -6.14
N VAL A 119 3.77 -3.12 -6.04
CA VAL A 119 5.03 -3.72 -5.56
C VAL A 119 5.25 -3.32 -4.11
N VAL A 120 5.56 -4.30 -3.25
CA VAL A 120 5.81 -4.10 -1.82
C VAL A 120 7.23 -4.56 -1.47
N PRO A 121 8.25 -3.70 -1.67
CA PRO A 121 9.62 -4.06 -1.36
C PRO A 121 9.81 -4.26 0.16
N ASN A 122 10.79 -5.09 0.53
CA ASN A 122 11.17 -5.29 1.94
C ASN A 122 12.03 -4.14 2.50
N VAL A 123 11.66 -2.91 2.16
CA VAL A 123 12.35 -1.69 2.57
C VAL A 123 11.38 -0.70 3.24
N GLY A 124 11.95 0.32 3.87
CA GLY A 124 11.21 1.38 4.54
C GLY A 124 12.14 2.51 4.94
N LEU A 125 11.60 3.50 5.66
CA LEU A 125 12.31 4.73 6.00
C LEU A 125 13.67 4.50 6.66
N LYS A 126 13.76 3.55 7.60
CA LYS A 126 15.01 3.20 8.29
C LYS A 126 16.15 2.84 7.32
N ASN A 127 15.83 2.18 6.21
CA ASN A 127 16.82 1.80 5.21
C ASN A 127 17.28 3.05 4.44
N GLY A 128 16.36 3.96 4.12
CA GLY A 128 16.69 5.23 3.47
C GLY A 128 17.60 6.10 4.33
N LEU A 129 17.32 6.21 5.64
CA LEU A 129 18.16 6.92 6.59
C LEU A 129 19.56 6.32 6.69
N PHE A 130 19.66 4.99 6.75
CA PHE A 130 20.94 4.30 6.74
C PHE A 130 21.74 4.59 5.47
N TRP A 131 21.11 4.50 4.30
CA TRP A 131 21.75 4.81 3.03
C TRP A 131 22.24 6.25 2.95
N ASP A 132 21.43 7.21 3.37
CA ASP A 132 21.80 8.64 3.41
C ASP A 132 23.00 8.88 4.35
N ALA A 133 23.01 8.24 5.52
CA ALA A 133 24.14 8.32 6.45
C ALA A 133 25.44 7.75 5.87
N VAL A 134 25.37 6.59 5.20
CA VAL A 134 26.52 5.96 4.52
C VAL A 134 27.02 6.85 3.38
N GLU A 135 26.12 7.39 2.57
CA GLU A 135 26.47 8.26 1.45
C GLU A 135 27.20 9.52 1.92
N LYS A 136 26.68 10.19 2.95
CA LYS A 136 27.31 11.38 3.57
C LYS A 136 28.72 11.07 4.09
N ASN A 137 28.89 9.94 4.78
CA ASN A 137 30.19 9.51 5.28
C ASN A 137 31.19 9.15 4.16
N SER A 138 30.71 8.55 3.06
CA SER A 138 31.54 8.24 1.90
C SER A 138 32.03 9.50 1.16
N LYS A 139 31.19 10.53 1.04
CA LYS A 139 31.54 11.84 0.45
C LYS A 139 32.49 12.65 1.36
N GLY A 140 32.33 12.56 2.68
CA GLY A 140 33.23 13.18 3.65
C GLY A 140 34.66 12.63 3.62
N ARG A 141 34.83 11.32 3.39
CA ARG A 141 36.15 10.68 3.24
C ARG A 141 36.88 11.12 1.97
N LYS A 142 36.19 11.28 0.84
CA LYS A 142 36.80 11.77 -0.42
C LYS A 142 37.34 13.21 -0.33
N LYS A 143 36.76 14.08 0.50
CA LYS A 143 37.25 15.45 0.71
C LYS A 143 38.49 15.53 1.61
N ARG A 144 38.67 14.58 2.54
CA ARG A 144 39.86 14.54 3.43
C ARG A 144 41.10 13.95 2.75
N GLY A 145 40.93 13.04 1.79
CA GLY A 145 42.04 12.47 1.01
C GLY A 145 42.57 13.32 -0.15
N ARG A 146 42.01 14.53 -0.39
CA ARG A 146 42.45 15.50 -1.41
C ARG A 146 43.15 16.73 -0.84
N ARG A 147 43.42 16.75 0.47
CA ARG A 147 44.29 17.73 1.13
C ARG A 147 45.61 17.06 1.47
N VAL A 148 46.38 16.71 0.46
CA VAL A 148 47.83 16.46 0.54
C VAL A 148 48.42 16.95 -0.76
#